data_AF-A0A7S3Y086-F1
#
_entry.id   AF-A0A7S3Y086-F1
#
_cell.length_a   1.000
_cell.length_b   1.000
_cell.length_c   1.000
_cell.angle_alpha   90.00
_cell.angle_beta   90.00
_cell.angle_gamma   90.00
#
_symmetry.space_group_name_H-M   'P 1'
#
loop_
_entity.id
_entity.type
_entity.pdbx_description
1 polymer ?
#
loop_
_entity_poly.entity_id
_entity_poly.type
_entity_poly.pdbx_seq_one_letter_code
_entity_poly.pdbx_strand_id
1 'polypeptide(L)'
;GDGNALKNLLKLTPTELLKFNGQTQTRDGSRIYLSVKGVVFDVTKAQEMYGKDGPYELFSGHDVSGNLAKMNFEQSELDRPNIENEEKLNPLQQGSLDAWIDNFLNIKMYPVVGYLVGDNGSLMNKQSISIIESAQKYGSSNSESLLSLQASPLSAFLSTDTNRAAAFLAQETKKKKEKRDHFSVTEIVGKGL
;
A
#
# COMPACT_ATOMS: atom_id res chain seq x y z
N GLY A 1 3.03 16.71 -24.49
CA GLY A 1 4.04 15.74 -24.94
C GLY A 1 4.36 14.84 -23.78
N ASP A 2 3.55 13.80 -23.59
CA ASP A 2 3.30 13.22 -22.26
C ASP A 2 3.98 11.83 -22.12
N GLY A 3 4.77 11.44 -23.13
CA GLY A 3 5.31 10.08 -23.29
C GLY A 3 6.71 9.84 -22.71
N ASN A 4 7.33 10.81 -22.05
CA ASN A 4 8.70 10.64 -21.55
C ASN A 4 8.76 10.05 -20.13
N ALA A 5 7.82 10.39 -19.26
CA ALA A 5 7.84 9.98 -17.84
C ALA A 5 7.68 8.47 -17.65
N LEU A 6 6.89 7.82 -18.50
CA LEU A 6 6.61 6.38 -18.43
C LEU A 6 7.69 5.53 -19.09
N LYS A 7 8.68 6.16 -19.74
CA LYS A 7 9.71 5.45 -20.49
C LYS A 7 10.54 4.57 -19.55
N ASN A 8 10.80 3.33 -19.97
CA ASN A 8 11.55 2.31 -19.22
C ASN A 8 10.88 1.83 -17.91
N LEU A 9 9.63 2.19 -17.65
CA LEU A 9 8.84 1.63 -16.55
C LEU A 9 8.04 0.41 -17.01
N LEU A 10 7.75 -0.50 -16.06
CA LEU A 10 6.88 -1.64 -16.29
C LEU A 10 5.45 -1.17 -16.52
N LYS A 11 4.87 -1.59 -17.64
CA LYS A 11 3.43 -1.50 -17.88
C LYS A 11 2.79 -2.80 -17.38
N LEU A 12 1.96 -2.73 -16.34
CA LEU A 12 1.36 -3.91 -15.72
C LEU A 12 -0.16 -3.80 -15.70
N THR A 13 -0.85 -4.89 -15.98
CA THR A 13 -2.26 -5.09 -15.58
C THR A 13 -2.32 -5.52 -14.10
N PRO A 14 -3.48 -5.38 -13.42
CA PRO A 14 -3.65 -5.91 -12.06
C PRO A 14 -3.29 -7.41 -11.96
N THR A 15 -3.71 -8.20 -12.94
CA THR A 15 -3.40 -9.63 -13.02
C THR A 15 -1.89 -9.91 -13.14
N GLU A 16 -1.16 -9.07 -13.87
CA GLU A 16 0.30 -9.18 -13.95
C GLU A 16 0.98 -8.74 -12.65
N LEU A 17 0.43 -7.74 -11.95
CA LEU A 17 0.96 -7.27 -10.67
C LEU A 17 0.92 -8.39 -9.60
N LEU A 18 -0.11 -9.24 -9.60
CA LEU A 18 -0.24 -10.39 -8.67
C LEU A 18 0.95 -11.34 -8.68
N LYS A 19 1.71 -11.39 -9.77
CA LYS A 19 2.93 -12.22 -9.88
C LYS A 19 4.08 -11.69 -9.03
N PHE A 20 4.00 -10.46 -8.53
CA PHE A 20 5.02 -9.81 -7.72
C PHE A 20 4.62 -9.78 -6.25
N ASN A 21 4.27 -10.94 -5.70
CA ASN A 21 3.78 -11.11 -4.32
C ASN A 21 4.85 -11.63 -3.34
N GLY A 22 6.12 -11.68 -3.73
CA GLY A 22 7.22 -12.22 -2.91
C GLY A 22 7.28 -13.75 -2.82
N GLN A 23 6.30 -14.47 -3.36
CA GLN A 23 6.24 -15.93 -3.33
C GLN A 23 6.51 -16.54 -4.71
N THR A 24 6.14 -15.82 -5.77
CA THR A 24 6.37 -16.24 -7.15
C THR A 24 7.81 -15.92 -7.56
N GLN A 25 8.57 -16.93 -7.99
CA GLN A 25 9.89 -16.69 -8.56
C GLN A 25 9.77 -16.02 -9.93
N THR A 26 10.38 -14.85 -10.07
CA THR A 26 10.60 -14.19 -11.35
C THR A 26 12.04 -14.41 -11.80
N ARG A 27 12.38 -13.95 -13.02
CA ARG A 27 13.75 -14.00 -13.53
C ARG A 27 14.76 -13.33 -12.59
N ASP A 28 14.33 -12.31 -11.85
CA ASP A 28 15.17 -11.52 -10.95
C ASP A 28 14.95 -11.89 -9.48
N GLY A 29 14.41 -13.08 -9.22
CA GLY A 29 14.07 -13.59 -7.89
C GLY A 29 12.63 -13.28 -7.47
N SER A 30 12.31 -13.56 -6.21
CA SER A 30 10.99 -13.24 -5.65
C SER A 30 10.91 -11.75 -5.33
N ARG A 31 10.11 -11.03 -6.11
CA ARG A 31 9.93 -9.58 -6.00
C ARG A 31 8.58 -9.28 -5.36
N ILE A 32 8.51 -8.19 -4.58
CA ILE A 32 7.29 -7.72 -3.94
C ILE A 32 6.97 -6.33 -4.46
N TYR A 33 5.93 -6.22 -5.28
CA TYR A 33 5.42 -4.95 -5.78
C TYR A 33 4.03 -4.70 -5.22
N LEU A 34 3.67 -3.42 -5.09
CA LEU A 34 2.31 -3.00 -4.82
C LEU A 34 2.05 -1.68 -5.56
N SER A 35 0.78 -1.35 -5.76
CA SER A 35 0.38 -0.11 -6.42
C SER A 35 -0.37 0.85 -5.49
N VAL A 36 -0.12 2.15 -5.64
CA VAL A 36 -0.93 3.22 -5.03
C VAL A 36 -1.20 4.28 -6.10
N LYS A 37 -2.47 4.65 -6.27
CA LYS A 37 -2.98 5.51 -7.36
C LYS A 37 -2.51 5.05 -8.74
N GLY A 38 -2.43 3.74 -8.95
CA GLY A 38 -1.93 3.14 -10.19
C GLY A 38 -0.43 3.28 -10.44
N VAL A 39 0.36 3.78 -9.48
CA VAL A 39 1.83 3.80 -9.54
C VAL A 39 2.37 2.56 -8.85
N VAL A 40 3.24 1.81 -9.52
CA VAL A 40 3.80 0.55 -8.99
C VAL A 40 5.13 0.82 -8.31
N PHE A 41 5.20 0.43 -7.04
CA PHE A 41 6.37 0.57 -6.18
C PHE A 41 7.04 -0.78 -5.93
N ASP A 42 8.37 -0.79 -5.93
CA ASP A 42 9.16 -1.91 -5.47
C ASP A 42 9.37 -1.87 -3.95
N VAL A 43 8.66 -2.73 -3.25
CA VAL A 43 8.75 -2.87 -1.78
C VAL A 43 9.52 -4.14 -1.39
N THR A 44 10.26 -4.77 -2.32
CA THR A 44 11.00 -6.02 -2.08
C THR A 44 11.96 -5.91 -0.89
N LYS A 45 12.57 -4.74 -0.67
CA LYS A 45 13.49 -4.50 0.46
C LYS A 45 12.80 -4.46 1.82
N ALA A 46 11.47 -4.31 1.87
CA ALA A 46 10.65 -4.29 3.07
C ALA A 46 9.84 -5.59 3.22
N GLN A 47 10.48 -6.73 2.92
CA GLN A 47 9.85 -8.06 2.96
C GLN A 47 9.35 -8.43 4.37
N GLU A 48 9.91 -7.86 5.43
CA GLU A 48 9.43 -8.02 6.80
C GLU A 48 8.04 -7.39 7.02
N MET A 49 7.66 -6.43 6.18
CA MET A 49 6.37 -5.75 6.22
C MET A 49 5.38 -6.37 5.24
N TYR A 50 5.79 -6.52 3.97
CA TYR A 50 4.91 -6.93 2.86
C TYR A 50 5.11 -8.40 2.44
N GLY A 51 6.23 -9.01 2.79
CA GLY A 51 6.48 -10.41 2.45
C GLY A 51 5.62 -11.37 3.26
N LYS A 52 5.85 -12.65 3.01
CA LYS A 52 5.14 -13.73 3.70
C LYS A 52 5.22 -13.56 5.23
N ASP A 53 4.08 -13.73 5.89
CA ASP A 53 3.87 -13.59 7.34
C ASP A 53 4.07 -12.16 7.88
N GLY A 54 4.26 -11.18 6.99
CA GLY A 54 4.34 -9.76 7.33
C GLY A 54 2.97 -9.14 7.63
N PRO A 55 2.91 -8.06 8.43
CA PRO A 55 1.65 -7.40 8.81
C PRO A 55 0.86 -6.84 7.62
N TYR A 56 1.52 -6.61 6.47
CA TYR A 56 0.94 -6.10 5.24
C TYR A 56 1.06 -7.10 4.08
N GLU A 57 1.16 -8.40 4.36
CA GLU A 57 1.23 -9.45 3.32
C GLU A 57 0.08 -9.35 2.30
N LEU A 58 -1.12 -8.97 2.75
CA LEU A 58 -2.31 -8.80 1.91
C LEU A 58 -2.10 -7.84 0.72
N PHE A 59 -1.16 -6.90 0.84
CA PHE A 59 -0.93 -5.85 -0.15
C PHE A 59 -0.01 -6.27 -1.29
N SER A 60 0.70 -7.38 -1.12
CA SER A 60 1.70 -7.86 -2.06
C SER A 60 1.06 -8.32 -3.37
N GLY A 61 1.41 -7.63 -4.45
CA GLY A 61 0.86 -7.86 -5.78
C GLY A 61 -0.45 -7.13 -6.09
N HIS A 62 -0.90 -6.22 -5.22
CA HIS A 62 -2.20 -5.54 -5.36
C HIS A 62 -2.06 -4.02 -5.46
N ASP A 63 -3.11 -3.36 -5.98
CA ASP A 63 -3.30 -1.94 -5.71
C ASP A 63 -3.99 -1.76 -4.36
N VAL A 64 -3.48 -0.83 -3.54
CA VAL A 64 -3.96 -0.61 -2.16
C VAL A 64 -4.51 0.80 -1.95
N SER A 65 -4.86 1.51 -3.03
CA SER A 65 -5.35 2.89 -2.95
C SER A 65 -6.63 2.99 -2.13
N GLY A 66 -7.57 2.05 -2.33
CA GLY A 66 -8.80 1.96 -1.54
C GLY A 66 -8.51 1.74 -0.05
N ASN A 67 -7.62 0.80 0.27
CA ASN A 67 -7.22 0.50 1.63
C ASN A 67 -6.63 1.72 2.35
N LEU A 68 -5.72 2.44 1.68
CA LEU A 68 -5.02 3.60 2.25
C LEU A 68 -5.93 4.84 2.35
N ALA A 69 -6.83 5.05 1.38
CA ALA A 69 -7.81 6.12 1.44
C ALA A 69 -8.79 5.94 2.61
N LYS A 70 -9.25 4.71 2.84
CA LYS A 70 -10.28 4.41 3.85
C LYS A 70 -9.71 3.95 5.20
N MET A 71 -8.39 3.75 5.29
CA MET A 71 -7.72 3.12 6.44
C MET A 71 -8.34 1.75 6.78
N ASN A 72 -8.72 1.00 5.74
CA ASN A 72 -9.34 -0.31 5.85
C ASN A 72 -8.39 -1.38 5.27
N PHE A 73 -7.94 -2.32 6.10
CA PHE A 73 -6.97 -3.35 5.73
C PHE A 73 -7.63 -4.69 5.36
N GLU A 74 -8.86 -4.63 4.85
CA GLU A 74 -9.60 -5.80 4.34
C GLU A 74 -9.43 -5.96 2.83
N GLN A 75 -9.60 -7.19 2.35
CA GLN A 75 -9.49 -7.55 0.93
C GLN A 75 -10.55 -6.86 0.05
N SER A 76 -11.64 -6.39 0.64
CA SER A 76 -12.75 -5.71 -0.04
C SER A 76 -12.37 -4.36 -0.66
N GLU A 77 -11.26 -3.75 -0.22
CA GLU A 77 -10.79 -2.45 -0.73
C GLU A 77 -9.57 -2.54 -1.66
N LEU A 78 -9.07 -3.75 -1.92
CA LEU A 78 -7.96 -3.98 -2.85
C LEU A 78 -8.36 -3.71 -4.30
N ASP A 79 -7.35 -3.42 -5.11
CA ASP A 79 -7.42 -3.33 -6.57
C ASP A 79 -8.33 -2.19 -7.07
N ARG A 80 -8.30 -1.06 -6.34
CA ARG A 80 -9.06 0.16 -6.62
C ARG A 80 -8.16 1.37 -6.94
N PRO A 81 -7.32 1.30 -8.00
CA PRO A 81 -6.32 2.33 -8.30
C PRO A 81 -6.90 3.71 -8.57
N ASN A 82 -8.19 3.81 -8.87
CA ASN A 82 -8.87 5.06 -9.20
C ASN A 82 -10.04 5.36 -8.24
N ILE A 83 -9.90 4.96 -6.98
CA ILE A 83 -10.89 5.15 -5.92
C ILE A 83 -11.46 6.57 -5.86
N GLU A 84 -10.64 7.60 -6.13
CA GLU A 84 -11.02 9.02 -6.14
C GLU A 84 -12.07 9.37 -7.22
N ASN A 85 -12.12 8.59 -8.30
CA ASN A 85 -13.11 8.75 -9.37
C ASN A 85 -14.29 7.77 -9.23
N GLU A 86 -14.07 6.63 -8.58
CA GLU A 86 -15.10 5.61 -8.32
C GLU A 86 -16.03 6.03 -7.18
N GLU A 87 -15.50 6.73 -6.19
CA GLU A 87 -16.21 7.17 -5.00
C GLU A 87 -15.90 8.63 -4.66
N LYS A 88 -16.88 9.31 -4.05
CA LYS A 88 -16.66 10.63 -3.49
C LYS A 88 -15.93 10.51 -2.14
N LEU A 89 -14.60 10.52 -2.19
CA LEU A 89 -13.78 10.58 -0.98
C LEU A 89 -14.05 11.87 -0.20
N ASN A 90 -14.11 11.76 1.11
CA ASN A 90 -14.13 12.94 1.98
C ASN A 90 -12.71 13.53 2.11
N PRO A 91 -12.56 14.77 2.61
CA PRO A 91 -11.25 15.43 2.71
C PRO A 91 -10.21 14.66 3.54
N LEU A 92 -10.64 13.90 4.57
CA LEU A 92 -9.73 13.09 5.38
C LEU A 92 -9.22 11.87 4.60
N GLN A 93 -10.10 11.22 3.83
CA GLN A 93 -9.72 10.07 2.99
C GLN A 93 -8.78 10.49 1.86
N GLN A 94 -9.08 11.62 1.22
CA GLN A 94 -8.21 12.22 0.21
C GLN A 94 -6.84 12.55 0.81
N GLY A 95 -6.83 13.26 1.94
CA GLY A 95 -5.59 13.62 2.63
C GLY A 95 -4.78 12.41 3.09
N SER A 96 -5.44 11.33 3.52
CA SER A 96 -4.78 10.06 3.85
C SER A 96 -4.06 9.47 2.64
N LEU A 97 -4.75 9.37 1.49
CA LEU A 97 -4.18 8.79 0.28
C LEU A 97 -2.99 9.61 -0.24
N ASP A 98 -3.11 10.93 -0.25
CA ASP A 98 -2.03 11.83 -0.68
C ASP A 98 -0.82 11.76 0.28
N ALA A 99 -1.05 11.67 1.59
CA ALA A 99 0.00 11.49 2.58
C ALA A 99 0.73 10.13 2.43
N TRP A 100 0.01 9.07 2.05
CA TRP A 100 0.63 7.77 1.79
C TRP A 100 1.51 7.79 0.53
N ILE A 101 1.08 8.48 -0.53
CA ILE A 101 1.93 8.68 -1.71
C ILE A 101 3.21 9.43 -1.35
N ASP A 102 3.11 10.51 -0.57
CA ASP A 102 4.27 11.25 -0.08
C ASP A 102 5.20 10.38 0.77
N ASN A 103 4.64 9.58 1.68
CA ASN A 103 5.40 8.63 2.47
C ASN A 103 6.15 7.60 1.60
N PHE A 104 5.49 7.02 0.58
CA PHE A 104 6.11 6.05 -0.31
C PHE A 104 7.26 6.66 -1.13
N LEU A 105 7.06 7.88 -1.64
CA LEU A 105 8.04 8.56 -2.49
C LEU A 105 9.20 9.20 -1.72
N ASN A 106 8.90 9.92 -0.65
CA ASN A 106 9.82 10.89 -0.05
C ASN A 106 10.35 10.46 1.32
N ILE A 107 9.65 9.57 2.03
CA ILE A 107 10.06 9.09 3.36
C ILE A 107 10.65 7.68 3.27
N LYS A 108 9.92 6.74 2.67
CA LYS A 108 10.38 5.36 2.45
C LYS A 108 11.24 5.24 1.21
N MET A 109 11.05 6.13 0.25
CA MET A 109 11.79 6.18 -1.01
C MET A 109 11.76 4.83 -1.74
N TYR A 110 10.57 4.21 -1.81
CA TYR A 110 10.41 2.98 -2.58
C TYR A 110 10.60 3.30 -4.07
N PRO A 111 11.41 2.50 -4.81
CA PRO A 111 11.59 2.73 -6.23
C PRO A 111 10.26 2.63 -6.99
N VAL A 112 9.97 3.62 -7.81
CA VAL A 112 8.90 3.54 -8.81
C VAL A 112 9.39 2.67 -9.96
N VAL A 113 8.71 1.54 -10.18
CA VAL A 113 9.12 0.55 -11.21
C VAL A 113 8.10 0.39 -12.32
N GLY A 114 6.89 0.93 -12.16
CA GLY A 114 5.82 0.71 -13.13
C GLY A 114 4.57 1.54 -12.90
N TYR A 115 3.56 1.23 -13.69
CA TYR A 115 2.23 1.81 -13.61
C TYR A 115 1.17 0.82 -14.09
N LEU A 116 -0.06 1.01 -13.59
CA LEU A 116 -1.18 0.14 -13.90
C LEU A 116 -1.96 0.58 -15.14
N VAL A 117 -2.28 -0.41 -15.98
CA VAL A 117 -3.14 -0.27 -17.15
C VAL A 117 -4.30 -1.27 -17.11
N GLY A 118 -5.44 -0.89 -17.69
CA GLY A 118 -6.53 -1.83 -17.96
C GLY A 118 -6.22 -2.71 -19.17
N ASP A 119 -7.11 -3.66 -19.46
CA ASP A 119 -6.97 -4.61 -20.57
C ASP A 119 -6.84 -3.94 -21.94
N ASN A 120 -7.43 -2.75 -22.09
CA ASN A 120 -7.32 -1.93 -23.31
C ASN A 120 -6.00 -1.14 -23.39
N GLY A 121 -5.09 -1.33 -22.44
CA GLY A 121 -3.79 -0.66 -22.36
C GLY A 121 -3.84 0.80 -21.88
N SER A 122 -5.01 1.32 -21.51
CA SER A 122 -5.18 2.67 -20.96
C SER A 122 -4.80 2.69 -19.48
N LEU A 123 -4.29 3.82 -18.98
CA LEU A 123 -3.97 4.00 -17.57
C LEU A 123 -5.21 3.79 -16.69
N MET A 124 -5.06 3.03 -15.61
CA MET A 124 -6.14 2.84 -14.64
C MET A 124 -6.38 4.11 -13.82
N ASN A 125 -5.32 4.86 -13.52
CA ASN A 125 -5.41 6.18 -12.90
C ASN A 125 -4.54 7.17 -13.68
N LYS A 126 -5.15 8.26 -14.16
CA LYS A 126 -4.45 9.28 -14.97
C LYS A 126 -3.47 10.12 -14.16
N GLN A 127 -3.67 10.25 -12.84
CA GLN A 127 -2.76 10.97 -11.95
C GLN A 127 -1.42 10.23 -11.75
N SER A 128 -1.34 8.94 -12.10
CA SER A 128 -0.09 8.18 -12.04
C SER A 128 1.05 8.87 -12.81
N ILE A 129 0.79 9.48 -13.97
CA ILE A 129 1.81 10.21 -14.75
C ILE A 129 2.42 11.33 -13.91
N SER A 130 1.60 12.22 -13.34
CA SER A 130 2.11 13.38 -12.58
C SER A 130 2.86 12.96 -11.31
N ILE A 131 2.45 11.85 -10.70
CA ILE A 131 3.13 11.29 -9.52
C ILE A 131 4.52 10.75 -9.92
N ILE A 132 4.60 9.99 -11.01
CA ILE A 132 5.85 9.43 -11.55
C ILE A 132 6.81 10.55 -11.97
N GLU A 133 6.32 11.58 -12.66
CA GLU A 133 7.11 12.75 -13.05
C GLU A 133 7.71 13.44 -11.83
N SER A 134 6.92 13.59 -10.77
CA SER A 134 7.38 14.17 -9.51
C SER A 134 8.50 13.32 -8.91
N ALA A 135 8.31 12.01 -8.81
CA ALA A 135 9.31 11.07 -8.28
C ALA A 135 10.67 11.15 -9.03
N GLN A 136 10.63 11.18 -10.36
CA GLN A 136 11.83 11.24 -11.20
C GLN A 136 12.60 12.56 -11.04
N LYS A 137 11.88 13.68 -10.85
CA LYS A 137 12.50 14.99 -10.63
C LYS A 137 13.25 15.06 -9.29
N TYR A 138 12.69 14.48 -8.23
CA TYR A 138 13.34 14.44 -6.92
C TYR A 138 14.55 13.51 -6.89
N GLY A 139 14.49 12.35 -7.58
CA GLY A 139 15.62 11.42 -7.68
C GLY A 139 16.84 11.96 -8.44
N SER A 140 16.65 12.93 -9.35
CA SER A 140 17.76 13.55 -10.09
C SER A 140 18.44 14.72 -9.38
N SER A 141 17.90 15.23 -8.26
CA SER A 141 18.31 16.54 -7.72
C SER A 141 18.82 16.60 -6.28
N ASN A 142 18.91 15.50 -5.50
CA ASN A 142 19.44 15.63 -4.13
C ASN A 142 20.13 14.39 -3.54
N SER A 143 21.45 14.48 -3.40
CA SER A 143 22.22 13.82 -2.33
C SER A 143 22.23 14.63 -1.02
N GLU A 144 21.61 15.82 -0.97
CA GLU A 144 21.76 16.79 0.14
C GLU A 144 20.48 17.01 0.98
N SER A 145 19.29 16.52 0.60
CA SER A 145 18.04 16.76 1.37
C SER A 145 17.69 15.71 2.43
N LEU A 146 18.48 14.63 2.55
CA LEU A 146 18.21 13.55 3.51
C LEU A 146 18.43 13.95 4.97
N LEU A 147 19.18 15.04 5.22
CA LEU A 147 19.43 15.55 6.58
C LEU A 147 18.31 16.48 7.08
N SER A 148 17.54 17.13 6.20
CA SER A 148 16.48 18.08 6.60
C SER A 148 15.10 17.44 6.80
N LEU A 149 14.83 16.27 6.22
CA LEU A 149 13.56 15.55 6.38
C LEU A 149 13.44 14.78 7.72
N GLN A 150 14.55 14.58 8.42
CA GLN A 150 14.54 13.96 9.75
C GLN A 150 13.89 14.85 10.83
N ALA A 151 13.57 16.12 10.52
CA ALA A 151 12.98 17.09 11.45
C ALA A 151 11.53 17.49 11.14
N SER A 152 10.81 16.78 10.26
CA SER A 152 9.40 17.09 9.96
C SER A 152 8.43 16.42 10.96
N PRO A 153 7.37 17.11 11.41
CA PRO A 153 6.31 16.52 12.25
C PRO A 153 5.66 15.26 11.65
N LEU A 154 5.69 15.11 10.31
CA LEU A 154 5.12 13.95 9.62
C LEU A 154 5.98 12.68 9.76
N SER A 155 7.31 12.83 9.87
CA SER A 155 8.19 11.69 10.15
C SER A 155 8.03 11.20 11.59
N ALA A 156 7.76 12.11 12.54
CA ALA A 156 7.40 11.75 13.92
C ALA A 156 6.04 11.02 13.99
N PHE A 157 5.04 11.43 13.21
CA PHE A 157 3.73 10.77 13.14
C PHE A 157 3.85 9.32 12.60
N LEU A 158 4.54 9.13 11.48
CA LEU A 158 4.76 7.80 10.89
C LEU A 158 5.75 6.93 11.68
N SER A 159 6.70 7.54 12.39
CA SER A 159 7.57 6.83 13.33
C SER A 159 6.81 6.33 14.57
N THR A 160 5.68 6.93 14.91
CA THR A 160 4.83 6.47 16.02
C THR A 160 3.75 5.46 15.59
N ASP A 161 3.46 5.32 14.30
CA ASP A 161 2.30 4.55 13.82
C ASP A 161 2.55 3.09 13.45
N THR A 162 3.79 2.64 13.29
CA THR A 162 4.07 1.19 13.28
C THR A 162 3.66 0.54 14.61
N ASN A 163 3.78 1.27 15.71
CA ASN A 163 3.36 0.78 17.03
C ASN A 163 1.84 0.86 17.25
N ARG A 164 1.12 1.78 16.59
CA ARG A 164 -0.33 1.97 16.78
C ARG A 164 -1.18 1.12 15.85
N ALA A 165 -0.80 0.92 14.59
CA ALA A 165 -1.49 -0.01 13.71
C ALA A 165 -1.34 -1.46 14.22
N ALA A 166 -0.13 -1.85 14.66
CA ALA A 166 0.11 -3.13 15.31
C ALA A 166 -0.67 -3.25 16.64
N ALA A 167 -0.72 -2.19 17.46
CA ALA A 167 -1.51 -2.20 18.70
C ALA A 167 -3.03 -2.24 18.44
N PHE A 168 -3.53 -1.61 17.38
CA PHE A 168 -4.94 -1.64 17.01
C PHE A 168 -5.35 -3.03 16.51
N LEU A 169 -4.54 -3.63 15.64
CA LEU A 169 -4.73 -5.02 15.18
C LEU A 169 -4.60 -6.02 16.34
N ALA A 170 -3.66 -5.81 17.28
CA ALA A 170 -3.53 -6.61 18.49
C ALA A 170 -4.74 -6.46 19.44
N GLN A 171 -5.34 -5.27 19.53
CA GLN A 171 -6.53 -5.03 20.34
C GLN A 171 -7.79 -5.66 19.73
N GLU A 172 -7.97 -5.57 18.40
CA GLU A 172 -9.12 -6.17 17.73
C GLU A 172 -9.03 -7.71 17.70
N THR A 173 -7.84 -8.28 17.51
CA THR A 173 -7.64 -9.74 17.61
C THR A 173 -7.90 -10.26 19.04
N LYS A 174 -7.48 -9.51 20.07
CA LYS A 174 -7.74 -9.85 21.48
C LYS A 174 -9.24 -9.78 21.82
N LYS A 175 -9.94 -8.73 21.40
CA LYS A 175 -11.41 -8.61 21.55
C LYS A 175 -12.16 -9.75 20.86
N LYS A 176 -11.74 -10.13 19.64
CA LYS A 176 -12.38 -11.21 18.88
C LYS A 176 -12.16 -12.59 19.51
N LYS A 177 -11.01 -12.79 20.18
CA LYS A 177 -10.71 -14.01 20.95
C LYS A 177 -11.52 -14.06 22.26
N GLU A 178 -11.57 -12.96 23.01
CA GLU A 178 -12.38 -12.87 24.24
C GLU A 178 -13.88 -13.07 23.96
N LYS A 179 -14.40 -12.55 22.85
CA LYS A 179 -15.80 -12.77 22.42
C LYS A 179 -16.08 -14.23 22.04
N ARG A 180 -15.12 -14.92 21.41
CA ARG A 180 -15.22 -16.36 21.10
C ARG A 180 -15.18 -17.22 22.35
N ASP A 181 -14.28 -16.92 23.27
CA ASP A 181 -14.15 -17.66 24.52
C ASP A 181 -15.38 -17.45 25.42
N HIS A 182 -15.96 -16.25 25.45
CA HIS A 182 -17.20 -15.96 26.17
C HIS A 182 -18.42 -16.68 25.57
N PHE A 183 -18.48 -16.82 24.24
CA PHE A 183 -19.56 -17.56 23.57
C PHE A 183 -19.44 -19.08 23.79
N SER A 184 -18.21 -19.62 23.79
CA SER A 184 -17.97 -21.06 24.01
C SER A 184 -18.26 -21.53 25.44
N VAL A 185 -18.10 -20.69 26.46
CA VAL A 185 -18.37 -21.06 27.87
C VAL A 185 -19.88 -21.09 28.15
N THR A 186 -20.68 -20.29 27.43
CA THR A 186 -22.11 -20.15 27.67
C THR A 186 -22.94 -21.30 27.05
N GLU A 187 -22.43 -21.99 26.02
CA GLU A 187 -23.13 -23.12 25.39
C GLU A 187 -22.88 -24.50 26.05
N ILE A 188 -21.89 -24.64 26.93
CA ILE A 188 -21.59 -25.93 27.59
C ILE A 188 -22.45 -26.16 28.85
N VAL A 189 -23.10 -25.12 29.41
CA VAL A 189 -23.93 -25.23 30.62
C VAL A 189 -25.43 -25.47 30.30
N GLY A 190 -25.82 -25.49 29.02
CA GLY A 190 -27.22 -25.56 28.57
C GLY A 190 -27.74 -26.92 28.10
N LYS A 191 -26.95 -28.01 28.21
CA LYS A 191 -27.41 -29.38 27.88
C LYS A 191 -26.97 -30.36 28.95
N GLY A 192 -27.73 -30.40 30.04
CA GLY A 192 -27.52 -31.37 31.09
C GLY A 192 -28.28 -30.99 32.35
N LEU A 193 -29.60 -31.09 32.30
CA LEU A 193 -30.52 -31.49 33.37
C LEU A 193 -31.91 -31.69 32.77
#